data_AF-A0A9X3J340-F1
#
_entry.id   AF-A0A9X3J340-F1
#
_cell.length_a   1.000
_cell.length_b   1.000
_cell.length_c   1.000
_cell.angle_alpha   90.00
_cell.angle_beta   90.00
_cell.angle_gamma   90.00
#
_symmetry.space_group_name_H-M   'P 1'
#
loop_
_entity.id
_entity.type
_entity.pdbx_description
1 polymer ?
#
loop_
_entity_poly.entity_id
_entity_poly.type
_entity_poly.pdbx_seq_one_letter_code
_entity_poly.pdbx_strand_id
1 'polypeptide(L)'
;MSGHLDLTEEEFAAHYVPQIEAACAGECRFVVGDARGADLLFQRHAQAKGLAVTVFHMFERPRHNVGEFATVGGFGSDTARDEAMTAASTIDIAWVRPGRERSGTAKNLLRRAQARQ
;
A
#
# COMPACT_ATOMS: atom_id res chain seq x y z
N MET A 1 -2.73 0.80 1.18
CA MET A 1 -2.39 0.03 -0.03
C MET A 1 -1.51 -1.14 0.36
N SER A 2 -1.82 -2.34 -0.11
CA SER A 2 -0.99 -3.54 0.08
C SER A 2 -0.95 -4.34 -1.22
N GLY A 3 0.18 -4.97 -1.58
CA GLY A 3 0.23 -5.78 -2.79
C GLY A 3 1.53 -6.55 -3.03
N HIS A 4 1.59 -7.28 -4.16
CA HIS A 4 2.71 -8.17 -4.47
C HIS A 4 3.94 -7.42 -4.97
N LEU A 5 5.12 -7.97 -4.66
CA LEU A 5 6.42 -7.42 -5.08
C LEU A 5 6.68 -7.55 -6.58
N ASP A 6 6.00 -8.49 -7.22
CA ASP A 6 6.08 -8.82 -8.65
C ASP A 6 4.76 -8.49 -9.38
N LEU A 7 4.00 -7.51 -8.88
CA LEU A 7 2.78 -7.03 -9.53
C LEU A 7 3.13 -6.35 -10.87
N THR A 8 2.43 -6.72 -11.94
CA THR A 8 2.61 -6.07 -13.26
C THR A 8 1.76 -4.80 -13.39
N GLU A 9 2.04 -3.98 -14.40
CA GLU A 9 1.22 -2.79 -14.69
C GLU A 9 -0.21 -3.18 -15.08
N GLU A 10 -0.39 -4.28 -15.83
CA GLU A 10 -1.71 -4.78 -16.23
C GLU A 10 -2.51 -5.26 -15.03
N GLU A 11 -1.89 -6.01 -14.12
CA GLU A 11 -2.53 -6.45 -12.87
C GLU A 11 -2.88 -5.25 -11.98
N PHE A 12 -1.99 -4.25 -11.92
CA PHE A 12 -2.26 -3.00 -11.19
C PHE A 12 -3.46 -2.25 -11.79
N ALA A 13 -3.49 -2.08 -13.10
CA ALA A 13 -4.58 -1.42 -13.81
C ALA A 13 -5.90 -2.17 -13.62
N ALA A 14 -5.90 -3.51 -13.72
CA ALA A 14 -7.11 -4.31 -13.59
C ALA A 14 -7.67 -4.35 -12.16
N HIS A 15 -6.80 -4.42 -11.15
CA HIS A 15 -7.23 -4.71 -9.78
C HIS A 15 -7.16 -3.54 -8.82
N TYR A 16 -6.28 -2.56 -9.04
CA TYR A 16 -6.06 -1.46 -8.09
C TYR A 16 -6.70 -0.16 -8.55
N VAL A 17 -6.55 0.22 -9.83
CA VAL A 17 -7.03 1.51 -10.35
C VAL A 17 -8.53 1.73 -10.09
N PRO A 18 -9.46 0.79 -10.39
CA PRO A 18 -10.88 1.00 -10.12
C PRO A 18 -11.19 1.25 -8.64
N GLN A 19 -10.46 0.59 -7.74
CA GLN A 19 -10.65 0.74 -6.29
C GLN A 19 -10.09 2.08 -5.79
N ILE A 20 -8.95 2.53 -6.33
CA ILE A 20 -8.37 3.83 -6.00
C ILE A 20 -9.31 4.95 -6.45
N GLU A 21 -9.82 4.87 -7.68
CA GLU A 21 -10.76 5.85 -8.23
C GLU A 21 -12.06 5.89 -7.41
N ALA A 22 -12.61 4.74 -7.03
CA ALA A 22 -13.76 4.66 -6.16
C ALA A 22 -13.50 5.30 -4.77
N ALA A 23 -12.31 5.08 -4.19
CA ALA A 23 -11.93 5.66 -2.91
C ALA A 23 -11.78 7.19 -2.98
N CYS A 24 -11.42 7.74 -4.15
CA CYS A 24 -11.22 9.17 -4.35
C CYS A 24 -12.46 9.93 -4.85
N ALA A 25 -13.64 9.31 -4.84
CA ALA A 25 -14.90 10.03 -5.01
C ALA A 25 -15.19 11.04 -3.87
N GLY A 26 -14.37 11.05 -2.79
CA GLY A 26 -14.35 12.05 -1.73
C GLY A 26 -12.92 12.48 -1.34
N GLU A 27 -12.73 13.12 -0.19
CA GLU A 27 -11.39 13.43 0.33
C GLU A 27 -10.66 12.14 0.72
N CYS A 28 -9.75 11.68 -0.14
CA CYS A 28 -9.00 10.44 0.05
C CYS A 28 -7.56 10.74 0.52
N ARG A 29 -7.08 9.99 1.51
CA ARG A 29 -5.67 9.93 1.93
C ARG A 29 -5.22 8.49 1.91
N PHE A 30 -4.02 8.24 1.40
CA PHE A 30 -3.48 6.91 1.29
C PHE A 30 -2.23 6.72 2.13
N VAL A 31 -2.09 5.51 2.65
CA VAL A 31 -0.82 5.00 3.16
C VAL A 31 -0.36 3.85 2.27
N VAL A 32 0.93 3.79 2.00
CA VAL A 32 1.55 2.74 1.20
C VAL A 32 2.92 2.42 1.79
N GLY A 33 3.37 1.18 1.57
CA GLY A 33 4.73 0.81 1.90
C GLY A 33 5.74 1.36 0.89
N ASP A 34 6.95 0.86 1.02
CA ASP A 34 8.10 1.23 0.21
C ASP A 34 8.78 -0.02 -0.37
N ALA A 35 7.96 -0.89 -0.94
CA ALA A 35 8.41 -2.05 -1.68
C ALA A 35 8.41 -1.81 -3.19
N ARG A 36 9.04 -2.72 -3.93
CA ARG A 36 8.82 -2.83 -5.39
C ARG A 36 7.43 -3.41 -5.68
N GLY A 37 7.02 -3.40 -6.95
CA GLY A 37 5.74 -3.94 -7.37
C GLY A 37 4.60 -2.98 -7.02
N ALA A 38 3.59 -3.47 -6.29
CA ALA A 38 2.36 -2.73 -6.01
C ALA A 38 2.59 -1.33 -5.41
N ASP A 39 3.49 -1.23 -4.42
CA ASP A 39 3.78 0.04 -3.74
C ASP A 39 4.37 1.07 -4.70
N LEU A 40 5.38 0.69 -5.49
CA LEU A 40 6.02 1.56 -6.47
C LEU A 40 5.05 1.97 -7.59
N LEU A 41 4.25 1.03 -8.10
CA LEU A 41 3.23 1.31 -9.12
C LEU A 41 2.17 2.28 -8.59
N PHE A 42 1.73 2.09 -7.34
CA PHE A 42 0.82 3.01 -6.68
C PHE A 42 1.43 4.40 -6.49
N GLN A 43 2.68 4.51 -6.00
CA GLN A 43 3.34 5.80 -5.82
C GLN A 43 3.40 6.60 -7.13
N ARG A 44 3.72 5.94 -8.27
CA ARG A 44 3.71 6.57 -9.60
C ARG A 44 2.31 7.05 -10.00
N HIS A 45 1.30 6.20 -9.82
CA HIS A 45 -0.08 6.55 -10.12
C HIS A 45 -0.55 7.75 -9.26
N ALA A 46 -0.25 7.72 -7.97
CA ALA A 46 -0.60 8.76 -7.02
C ALA A 46 0.07 10.09 -7.36
N GLN A 47 1.36 10.08 -7.74
CA GLN A 47 2.07 11.28 -8.17
C GLN A 47 1.40 11.89 -9.40
N ALA A 48 1.11 11.07 -10.42
CA ALA A 48 0.47 11.52 -11.65
C ALA A 48 -0.93 12.11 -11.43
N LYS A 49 -1.64 11.64 -10.39
CA LYS A 49 -2.99 12.09 -10.02
C LYS A 49 -3.00 13.17 -8.93
N GLY A 50 -1.84 13.54 -8.37
CA GLY A 50 -1.74 14.51 -7.28
C GLY A 50 -2.41 14.05 -5.97
N LEU A 51 -2.37 12.75 -5.67
CA LEU A 51 -3.03 12.20 -4.48
C LEU A 51 -2.22 12.45 -3.20
N ALA A 52 -2.92 12.62 -2.08
CA ALA A 52 -2.30 12.72 -0.76
C ALA A 52 -1.85 11.32 -0.28
N VAL A 53 -0.54 11.11 -0.19
CA VAL A 53 0.07 9.84 0.20
C VAL A 53 1.05 10.02 1.35
N THR A 54 1.10 9.04 2.25
CA THR A 54 2.18 8.85 3.21
C THR A 54 2.87 7.50 2.97
N VAL A 55 4.18 7.52 2.78
CA VAL A 55 5.02 6.34 2.51
C VAL A 55 5.61 5.83 3.82
N PHE A 56 5.30 4.58 4.15
CA PHE A 56 5.83 3.87 5.32
C PHE A 56 7.06 3.07 4.90
N HIS A 57 8.21 3.35 5.50
CA HIS A 57 9.47 2.72 5.11
C HIS A 57 10.25 2.16 6.30
N MET A 58 11.12 1.21 6.00
CA MET A 58 12.01 0.61 6.98
C MET A 58 13.14 1.57 7.35
N PHE A 59 13.67 1.44 8.57
CA PHE A 59 14.88 2.13 9.02
C PHE A 59 14.82 3.65 8.80
N GLU A 60 15.95 4.28 8.46
CA GLU A 60 16.10 5.74 8.42
C GLU A 60 15.57 6.39 7.16
N ARG A 61 15.57 5.69 6.00
CA ARG A 61 15.23 6.28 4.69
C ARG A 61 14.44 5.33 3.81
N PRO A 62 13.53 5.86 2.96
CA PRO A 62 12.84 5.05 1.97
C PRO A 62 13.79 4.62 0.83
N ARG A 63 13.57 3.42 0.31
CA ARG A 63 14.10 2.88 -0.95
C ARG A 63 13.49 3.59 -2.16
N HIS A 64 12.21 3.92 -2.08
CA HIS A 64 11.43 4.62 -3.11
C HIS A 64 10.52 5.67 -2.46
N ASN A 65 10.51 6.86 -3.05
CA ASN A 65 9.53 7.90 -2.74
C ASN A 65 9.30 8.77 -3.99
N VAL A 66 8.60 8.21 -4.98
CA VAL A 66 8.56 8.77 -6.35
C VAL A 66 7.94 10.18 -6.40
N GLY A 67 7.00 10.49 -5.50
CA GLY A 67 6.32 11.78 -5.45
C GLY A 67 6.78 12.73 -4.35
N GLU A 68 7.94 12.47 -3.72
CA GLU A 68 8.40 13.23 -2.54
C GLU A 68 7.32 13.34 -1.45
N PHE A 69 6.57 12.26 -1.26
CA PHE A 69 5.47 12.18 -0.32
C PHE A 69 5.96 12.27 1.13
N ALA A 70 5.04 12.60 2.04
CA ALA A 70 5.28 12.48 3.47
C ALA A 70 5.71 11.05 3.81
N THR A 71 6.57 10.90 4.82
CA THR A 71 7.12 9.59 5.20
C THR A 71 6.92 9.30 6.69
N VAL A 72 6.77 8.01 7.00
CA VAL A 72 6.86 7.49 8.36
C VAL A 72 7.86 6.34 8.35
N GLY A 73 8.99 6.54 9.02
CA GLY A 73 10.11 5.62 9.06
C GLY A 73 10.34 4.99 10.44
N GLY A 74 11.52 4.38 10.60
CA GLY A 74 12.01 3.87 11.88
C GLY A 74 11.62 2.43 12.19
N PHE A 75 10.90 1.75 11.29
CA PHE A 75 10.49 0.37 11.52
C PHE A 75 11.66 -0.61 11.32
N GLY A 76 11.86 -1.49 12.30
CA GLY A 76 12.88 -2.54 12.27
C GLY A 76 12.39 -3.87 11.68
N SER A 77 11.09 -4.04 11.47
CA SER A 77 10.50 -5.24 10.87
C SER A 77 9.33 -4.91 9.95
N ASP A 78 9.09 -5.77 8.95
CA ASP A 78 7.91 -5.68 8.08
C ASP A 78 6.62 -5.73 8.91
N THR A 79 6.55 -6.60 9.91
CA THR A 79 5.38 -6.71 10.80
C THR A 79 5.07 -5.40 11.51
N ALA A 80 6.06 -4.74 12.11
CA ALA A 80 5.84 -3.47 12.82
C ALA A 80 5.39 -2.36 11.87
N ARG A 81 5.99 -2.27 10.67
CA ARG A 81 5.56 -1.34 9.62
C ARG A 81 4.12 -1.61 9.21
N ASP A 82 3.79 -2.87 8.90
CA ASP A 82 2.48 -3.24 8.37
C ASP A 82 1.38 -3.07 9.42
N GLU A 83 1.67 -3.29 10.71
CA GLU A 83 0.80 -2.96 11.83
C GLU A 83 0.54 -1.45 11.94
N ALA A 84 1.59 -0.63 11.84
CA ALA A 84 1.45 0.82 11.84
C ALA A 84 0.63 1.33 10.65
N MET A 85 0.85 0.78 9.45
CA MET A 85 0.02 1.07 8.27
C MET A 85 -1.44 0.67 8.48
N THR A 86 -1.68 -0.48 9.13
CA THR A 86 -3.03 -0.95 9.46
C THR A 86 -3.71 0.03 10.43
N ALA A 87 -3.00 0.49 11.47
CA ALA A 87 -3.51 1.47 12.42
C ALA A 87 -3.78 2.85 11.79
N ALA A 88 -2.96 3.26 10.81
CA ALA A 88 -3.05 4.56 10.13
C ALA A 88 -4.10 4.62 9.00
N SER A 89 -4.83 3.52 8.74
CA SER A 89 -5.81 3.46 7.65
C SER A 89 -7.08 2.72 8.06
N THR A 90 -8.18 2.96 7.34
CA THR A 90 -9.50 2.37 7.62
C THR A 90 -9.86 1.22 6.67
N ILE A 91 -9.27 1.23 5.47
CA ILE A 91 -9.55 0.30 4.38
C ILE A 91 -8.21 -0.15 3.77
N ASP A 92 -8.12 -1.44 3.46
CA ASP A 92 -7.05 -1.97 2.61
C ASP A 92 -7.56 -2.15 1.17
N ILE A 93 -6.92 -1.44 0.25
CA ILE A 93 -6.99 -1.75 -1.19
C ILE A 93 -5.83 -2.70 -1.48
N ALA A 94 -6.16 -3.94 -1.81
CA ALA A 94 -5.22 -5.00 -2.04
C ALA A 94 -5.83 -6.10 -2.92
N TRP A 95 -4.96 -6.85 -3.61
CA TRP A 95 -5.36 -8.02 -4.38
C TRP A 95 -4.42 -9.19 -4.13
N VAL A 96 -4.98 -10.35 -3.81
CA VAL A 96 -4.24 -11.60 -3.66
C VAL A 96 -4.33 -12.37 -4.98
N ARG A 97 -3.20 -12.48 -5.69
CA ARG A 97 -3.10 -13.28 -6.91
C ARG A 97 -3.49 -14.73 -6.57
N PRO A 98 -4.33 -15.40 -7.39
CA PRO A 98 -4.67 -16.81 -7.16
C PRO A 98 -3.41 -17.67 -6.95
N GLY A 99 -3.41 -18.51 -5.91
CA GLY A 99 -2.25 -19.31 -5.50
C GLY A 99 -1.24 -18.59 -4.59
N ARG A 100 -1.52 -17.35 -4.16
CA ARG A 100 -0.66 -16.55 -3.27
C ARG A 100 -1.32 -16.24 -1.92
N GLU A 101 -2.16 -17.14 -1.42
CA GLU A 101 -2.95 -16.97 -0.19
C GLU A 101 -2.09 -16.91 1.09
N ARG A 102 -0.79 -17.22 1.01
CA ARG A 102 0.18 -17.09 2.11
C ARG A 102 1.12 -15.88 1.97
N SER A 103 0.86 -15.00 1.00
CA SER A 103 1.67 -13.79 0.73
C SER A 103 1.59 -12.76 1.87
N GLY A 104 2.51 -11.79 1.85
CA GLY A 104 2.43 -10.61 2.74
C GLY A 104 1.11 -9.86 2.57
N THR A 105 0.63 -9.70 1.33
CA THR A 105 -0.67 -9.10 1.03
C THR A 105 -1.82 -9.81 1.73
N ALA A 106 -1.84 -11.16 1.69
CA ALA A 106 -2.87 -11.95 2.36
C ALA A 106 -2.81 -11.78 3.89
N LYS A 107 -1.61 -11.70 4.47
CA LYS A 107 -1.42 -11.43 5.90
C LYS A 107 -1.93 -10.03 6.29
N ASN A 108 -1.71 -9.01 5.46
CA ASN A 108 -2.22 -7.65 5.71
C ASN A 108 -3.75 -7.60 5.71
N LEU A 109 -4.39 -8.26 4.74
CA LEU A 109 -5.84 -8.38 4.71
C LEU A 109 -6.41 -9.12 5.93
N LEU A 110 -5.76 -10.20 6.36
CA LEU A 110 -6.16 -10.91 7.58
C LEU A 110 -6.05 -10.01 8.82
N ARG A 111 -4.93 -9.27 8.96
CA ARG A 111 -4.72 -8.32 10.06
C ARG A 111 -5.82 -7.25 10.08
N ARG A 112 -6.17 -6.68 8.93
CA ARG A 112 -7.27 -5.72 8.79
C ARG A 112 -8.61 -6.30 9.25
N ALA A 113 -8.92 -7.54 8.85
CA ALA A 113 -10.16 -8.19 9.24
C ALA A 113 -10.25 -8.40 10.76
N GLN A 114 -9.12 -8.71 11.42
CA GLN A 114 -9.04 -8.87 12.87
C GLN A 114 -9.13 -7.54 13.62
N ALA A 115 -8.56 -6.45 13.08
CA ALA A 115 -8.60 -5.12 13.71
C ALA A 115 -9.99 -4.45 13.67
N ARG A 116 -10.97 -5.03 12.98
CA ARG A 116 -12.36 -4.54 12.90
C ARG A 116 -13.30 -5.22 13.91
N GLN A 117 -12.81 -6.22 14.64
CA GLN A 117 -13.52 -6.87 15.75
C GLN A 117 -13.30 -6.06 17.04
#